data_AF-F3FXC2-F1
#
_entry.id   AF-F3FXC2-F1
#
_cell.length_a   1.000
_cell.length_b   1.000
_cell.length_c   1.000
_cell.angle_alpha   90.00
_cell.angle_beta   90.00
_cell.angle_gamma   90.00
#
_symmetry.space_group_name_H-M   'P 1'
#
loop_
_entity.id
_entity.type
_entity.pdbx_description
1 polymer ?
#
loop_
_entity_poly.entity_id
_entity_poly.type
_entity_poly.pdbx_seq_one_letter_code
_entity_poly.pdbx_strand_id
1 'polypeptide(L)' 'ARLPLTDAERALQETRDRLELALDLAQMGTWDLDIIRNRLQASARAALLHGMPALPFDESGGQFFGSLPA' A
#
# COMPACT_ATOMS: atom_id res chain seq x y z
N ALA A 1 -8.93 -17.43 -26.25
CA ALA A 1 -7.48 -17.63 -26.16
C ALA A 1 -7.04 -17.34 -24.72
N ARG A 2 -6.28 -18.22 -24.09
CA ARG A 2 -5.71 -18.00 -22.75
C ARG A 2 -4.42 -17.20 -22.96
N LEU A 3 -4.33 -15.98 -22.44
CA LEU A 3 -3.09 -15.19 -22.49
C LEU A 3 -1.95 -16.03 -21.88
N PRO A 4 -0.77 -16.11 -22.49
CA PRO A 4 0.37 -16.75 -21.84
C PRO A 4 0.63 -15.99 -20.54
N LEU A 5 0.71 -16.70 -19.41
CA LEU A 5 0.87 -16.13 -18.07
C LEU A 5 1.96 -15.04 -18.04
N THR A 6 3.01 -15.21 -18.84
CA THR A 6 4.14 -14.29 -19.01
C THR A 6 3.78 -12.89 -19.49
N ASP A 7 2.81 -12.74 -20.38
CA ASP A 7 2.44 -11.42 -20.93
C ASP A 7 1.54 -10.66 -19.95
N ALA A 8 0.65 -11.39 -19.26
CA ALA A 8 -0.18 -10.83 -18.20
C ALA A 8 0.66 -10.45 -16.97
N GLU A 9 1.61 -11.29 -16.58
CA GLU A 9 2.56 -11.02 -15.49
C GLU A 9 3.43 -9.80 -15.81
N ARG A 10 3.93 -9.68 -17.05
CA ARG A 10 4.70 -8.52 -17.48
C ARG A 10 3.88 -7.24 -17.44
N ALA A 11 2.65 -7.25 -17.97
CA ALA A 11 1.77 -6.09 -17.93
C ALA A 11 1.44 -5.68 -16.48
N LEU A 12 1.26 -6.65 -15.58
CA LEU A 12 1.05 -6.39 -14.16
C LEU A 12 2.28 -5.77 -13.51
N GLN A 13 3.48 -6.28 -13.81
CA GLN A 13 4.73 -5.74 -13.29
C GLN A 13 4.98 -4.31 -13.78
N GLU A 14 4.85 -4.05 -15.08
CA GLU A 14 5.02 -2.71 -15.66
C GLU A 14 4.04 -1.70 -15.05
N THR A 15 2.81 -2.14 -14.76
CA THR A 15 1.80 -1.30 -14.10
C THR A 15 2.18 -1.01 -12.65
N ARG A 16 2.67 -2.02 -11.92
CA ARG A 16 3.17 -1.85 -10.55
C ARG A 16 4.35 -0.88 -10.49
N ASP A 17 5.36 -1.07 -11.33
CA ASP A 17 6.57 -0.22 -11.34
C ASP A 17 6.22 1.24 -11.63
N ARG A 18 5.35 1.49 -12.60
CA ARG A 18 4.88 2.85 -12.92
C ARG A 18 4.09 3.47 -11.79
N LEU A 19 3.25 2.69 -11.10
CA LEU A 19 2.48 3.17 -9.96
C LEU A 19 3.42 3.54 -8.79
N GLU A 20 4.39 2.68 -8.47
CA GLU A 20 5.38 2.94 -7.42
C GLU A 20 6.17 4.22 -7.72
N LEU A 21 6.62 4.40 -8.96
CA LEU A 21 7.31 5.62 -9.38
C LEU A 21 6.43 6.87 -9.24
N ALA A 22 5.17 6.81 -9.68
CA ALA A 22 4.24 7.94 -9.58
C ALA A 22 3.95 8.33 -8.13
N LEU A 23 3.76 7.34 -7.25
CA LEU A 23 3.56 7.55 -5.81
C LEU A 23 4.78 8.19 -5.15
N ASP A 24 5.99 7.74 -5.50
CA ASP A 24 7.21 8.30 -4.94
C ASP A 24 7.44 9.75 -5.39
N LEU A 25 7.26 10.04 -6.69
CA LEU A 25 7.37 11.40 -7.23
C LEU A 25 6.35 12.36 -6.61
N ALA A 26 5.14 11.88 -6.36
CA ALA A 26 4.09 12.67 -5.71
C ALA A 26 4.20 12.73 -4.18
N GLN A 27 5.17 12.01 -3.59
CA GLN A 27 5.33 11.85 -2.14
C GLN A 27 4.05 11.34 -1.45
N MET A 28 3.33 10.42 -2.10
CA MET A 28 2.05 9.88 -1.63
C MET A 28 2.21 8.47 -1.04
N GLY A 29 1.51 8.22 0.06
CA GLY A 29 1.29 6.89 0.62
C GLY A 29 -0.05 6.30 0.16
N THR A 30 -0.18 4.97 0.24
CA THR A 30 -1.42 4.26 -0.06
C THR A 30 -1.88 3.48 1.15
N TRP A 31 -3.19 3.31 1.27
CA TRP A 31 -3.80 2.46 2.29
C TRP A 31 -5.09 1.82 1.76
N ASP A 32 -5.41 0.63 2.29
CA ASP A 32 -6.64 -0.11 2.05
C ASP A 32 -7.19 -0.57 3.40
N LEU A 33 -8.47 -0.27 3.67
CA LEU A 33 -9.15 -0.66 4.89
C LEU A 33 -10.25 -1.68 4.59
N ASP A 34 -10.03 -2.92 5.01
CA ASP A 34 -11.10 -3.91 5.12
C ASP A 34 -11.89 -3.65 6.41
N ILE A 35 -13.03 -3.01 6.25
CA ILE A 35 -13.93 -2.63 7.36
C ILE A 35 -14.49 -3.86 8.06
N ILE A 36 -14.84 -4.91 7.31
CA ILE A 36 -15.50 -6.11 7.87
C ILE A 36 -14.51 -6.90 8.73
N ARG A 37 -13.26 -7.02 8.28
CA ARG A 37 -12.20 -7.71 9.02
C ARG A 37 -11.40 -6.80 9.94
N ASN A 38 -11.70 -5.50 9.93
CA ASN A 38 -10.95 -4.45 10.62
C ASN A 38 -9.43 -4.57 10.38
N ARG A 39 -9.02 -4.72 9.11
CA ARG A 39 -7.61 -4.85 8.70
C ARG A 39 -7.23 -3.66 7.84
N LEU A 40 -6.14 -3.00 8.20
CA LEU A 40 -5.57 -1.91 7.43
C LEU A 40 -4.26 -2.39 6.82
N GLN A 41 -4.16 -2.22 5.51
CA GLN A 41 -2.91 -2.33 4.77
C GLN A 41 -2.46 -0.93 4.42
N ALA A 42 -1.22 -0.56 4.74
CA ALA A 42 -0.67 0.75 4.42
C ALA A 42 0.77 0.64 3.95
N SER A 43 1.14 1.49 2.99
CA SER A 43 2.53 1.55 2.52
C SER A 43 3.45 2.19 3.55
N ALA A 44 4.76 1.93 3.44
CA ALA A 44 5.78 2.56 4.29
C ALA A 44 5.70 4.10 4.27
N ARG A 45 5.37 4.69 3.10
CA ARG A 45 5.19 6.13 2.96
C ARG A 45 3.96 6.62 3.72
N ALA A 46 2.84 5.89 3.70
CA ALA A 46 1.65 6.25 4.47
C ALA A 46 1.96 6.29 5.96
N ALA A 47 2.65 5.27 6.50
CA ALA A 47 3.11 5.27 7.90
C ALA A 47 4.00 6.49 8.22
N LEU A 48 4.97 6.79 7.35
CA LEU A 48 5.85 7.96 7.51
C LEU A 48 5.08 9.29 7.53
N LEU A 49 4.09 9.47 6.65
CA LEU A 49 3.25 10.68 6.60
C LEU A 49 2.46 10.90 7.90
N HIS A 50 2.18 9.82 8.62
CA HIS A 50 1.52 9.83 9.92
C HIS A 50 2.49 9.90 11.12
N GLY A 51 3.78 10.11 10.88
CA GLY A 51 4.80 10.23 11.92
C GLY A 51 5.29 8.90 12.50
N MET A 52 4.92 7.78 11.87
CA MET A 52 5.33 6.44 12.27
C MET A 52 6.63 6.01 11.56
N PRO A 53 7.30 4.93 12.02
CA PRO A 53 8.39 4.32 11.26
C PRO A 53 7.95 3.96 9.84
N ALA A 54 8.82 4.22 8.86
CA ALA A 54 8.54 3.99 7.44
C ALA A 54 8.61 2.50 7.07
N LEU A 55 7.68 1.71 7.62
CA LEU A 55 7.51 0.29 7.36
C LEU A 55 6.10 0.02 6.85
N PRO A 56 5.91 -0.93 5.92
CA PRO A 56 4.58 -1.36 5.54
C PRO A 56 3.80 -1.88 6.75
N PHE A 57 2.49 -1.66 6.74
CA PHE A 57 1.58 -2.11 7.79
C PHE A 57 0.55 -3.06 7.17
N ASP A 58 0.30 -4.21 7.79
CA ASP A 58 -0.76 -5.17 7.41
C ASP A 58 -1.33 -5.83 8.66
N GLU A 59 -1.96 -5.01 9.51
CA GLU A 59 -2.45 -5.42 10.83
C GLU A 59 -3.85 -4.85 11.07
N SER A 60 -4.43 -5.09 12.26
CA SER A 60 -5.76 -4.55 12.56
C SER A 60 -5.78 -3.01 12.50
N GLY A 61 -6.87 -2.44 11.95
CA GLY A 61 -7.05 -0.99 11.87
C GLY A 61 -7.00 -0.32 13.24
N GLY A 62 -7.54 -0.99 14.27
CA GLY A 62 -7.50 -0.50 15.65
C GLY A 62 -6.08 -0.28 16.19
N GLN A 63 -5.11 -1.15 15.82
CA GLN A 63 -3.72 -0.96 16.21
C GLN A 63 -3.09 0.26 15.52
N PHE A 64 -3.39 0.47 14.24
CA PHE A 64 -2.88 1.64 13.51
C PHE A 64 -3.43 2.94 14.08
N PHE A 65 -4.77 3.08 14.12
CA PHE A 65 -5.39 4.32 14.59
C PHE A 65 -5.10 4.62 16.06
N GLY A 66 -4.90 3.57 16.88
CA GLY A 66 -4.49 3.73 18.28
C GLY A 66 -3.02 4.14 18.46
N SER A 67 -2.17 3.97 17.45
CA SER A 67 -0.76 4.38 17.47
C SER A 67 -0.51 5.80 16.94
N LEU A 68 -1.53 6.45 16.38
CA LEU A 68 -1.42 7.80 15.87
C LEU A 68 -1.32 8.81 17.03
N PRO A 69 -0.47 9.84 16.92
CA PRO A 69 -0.48 10.96 17.85
C PRO A 69 -1.85 11.64 17.89
N ALA A 70 -2.22 12.17 19.06
CA ALA A 70 -3.45 12.95 19.26
C ALA A 70 -3.38 14.34 18.60
#